data_AF-A0A833J0B3-F1
#
_entry.id   AF-A0A833J0B3-F1
#
_cell.length_a   1.000
_cell.length_b   1.000
_cell.length_c   1.000
_cell.angle_alpha   90.00
_cell.angle_beta   90.00
_cell.angle_gamma   90.00
#
_symmetry.space_group_name_H-M   'P 1'
#
loop_
_entity.id
_entity.type
_entity.pdbx_description
1 polymer ?
#
loop_
_entity_poly.entity_id
_entity_poly.type
_entity_poly.pdbx_seq_one_letter_code
_entity_poly.pdbx_strand_id
1 'polypeptide(L)'
;MAASPQPADPRNAHEAHARIRAIQQRQDEAARRRLEQTGAREAAEAVARAEAEVISLRTKLQEERHENEALRQRLRALHETLVSRLTLPPEWGLSPQETTLLLAIRRAGHRVLTKREAMIALFPNDPDERHPGSVSMTMARLRRRLAAAGVSIAIETHERRGYRLSPSSLAVVDAAVSGTAA
;
A
#
# COMPACT_ATOMS: atom_id res chain seq x y z
N MET A 1 -50.33 -86.40 17.94
CA MET A 1 -50.70 -85.92 16.59
C MET A 1 -50.39 -84.44 16.54
N ALA A 2 -49.36 -84.04 15.79
CA ALA A 2 -48.92 -82.65 15.70
C ALA A 2 -49.85 -81.86 14.75
N ALA A 3 -50.48 -80.79 15.27
CA ALA A 3 -51.29 -79.89 14.45
C ALA A 3 -50.36 -79.07 13.53
N SER A 4 -50.52 -79.25 12.23
CA SER A 4 -49.78 -78.49 11.22
C SER A 4 -50.21 -77.01 11.27
N PRO A 5 -49.28 -76.05 11.23
CA PRO A 5 -49.63 -74.65 11.25
C PRO A 5 -50.35 -74.25 9.94
N GLN A 6 -51.49 -73.59 10.11
CA GLN A 6 -52.37 -73.11 9.05
C GLN A 6 -51.60 -72.15 8.12
N PRO A 7 -51.71 -72.26 6.78
CA PRO A 7 -51.00 -71.38 5.87
C PRO A 7 -51.49 -69.94 6.06
N ALA A 8 -50.55 -69.05 6.36
CA ALA A 8 -50.82 -67.62 6.49
C ALA A 8 -51.49 -67.09 5.21
N ASP A 9 -52.61 -66.37 5.37
CA ASP A 9 -53.36 -65.78 4.26
C ASP A 9 -52.42 -64.87 3.44
N PRO A 10 -52.17 -65.18 2.14
CA PRO A 10 -51.21 -64.45 1.31
C PRO A 10 -51.56 -62.96 1.16
N ARG A 11 -52.82 -62.56 1.39
CA ARG A 11 -53.25 -61.15 1.39
C ARG A 11 -52.69 -60.38 2.59
N ASN A 12 -52.58 -61.01 3.76
CA ASN A 12 -52.08 -60.40 4.99
C ASN A 12 -50.56 -60.21 4.94
N ALA A 13 -49.83 -61.16 4.33
CA ALA A 13 -48.38 -61.04 4.10
C ALA A 13 -48.03 -59.91 3.11
N HIS A 14 -48.81 -59.76 2.03
CA HIS A 14 -48.61 -58.67 1.06
C HIS A 14 -48.89 -57.29 1.69
N GLU A 15 -49.92 -57.18 2.53
CA GLU A 15 -50.23 -55.94 3.25
C GLU A 15 -49.17 -55.60 4.31
N ALA A 16 -48.66 -56.59 5.05
CA ALA A 16 -47.55 -56.41 5.97
C ALA A 16 -46.27 -55.93 5.24
N HIS A 17 -45.94 -56.53 4.10
CA HIS A 17 -44.81 -56.10 3.27
C HIS A 17 -45.00 -54.69 2.67
N ALA A 18 -46.23 -54.31 2.32
CA ALA A 18 -46.55 -52.96 1.87
C ALA A 18 -46.38 -51.94 3.00
N ARG A 19 -46.82 -52.27 4.23
CA ARG A 19 -46.64 -51.42 5.42
C ARG A 19 -45.16 -51.25 5.78
N ILE A 20 -44.37 -52.32 5.75
CA ILE A 20 -42.92 -52.26 6.01
C ILE A 20 -42.22 -51.37 4.98
N ARG A 21 -42.53 -51.53 3.68
CA ARG A 21 -41.97 -50.67 2.62
C ARG A 21 -42.37 -49.20 2.79
N ALA A 22 -43.62 -48.92 3.15
CA ALA A 22 -44.07 -47.55 3.41
C ALA A 22 -43.36 -46.91 4.61
N ILE A 23 -43.07 -47.69 5.66
CA ILE A 23 -42.30 -47.22 6.82
C ILE A 23 -40.86 -46.93 6.41
N GLN A 24 -40.22 -47.83 5.66
CA GLN A 24 -38.85 -47.64 5.16
C GLN A 24 -38.75 -46.41 4.26
N GLN A 25 -39.68 -46.22 3.32
CA GLN A 25 -39.71 -45.02 2.47
C GLN A 25 -39.83 -43.72 3.28
N ARG A 26 -40.68 -43.69 4.32
CA ARG A 26 -40.79 -42.53 5.21
C ARG A 26 -39.51 -42.29 6.00
N GLN A 27 -38.83 -43.35 6.44
CA GLN A 27 -37.55 -43.24 7.15
C GLN A 27 -36.44 -42.71 6.22
N ASP A 28 -36.38 -43.19 4.97
CA ASP A 28 -35.41 -42.73 3.98
C ASP A 28 -35.64 -41.27 3.57
N GLU A 29 -36.88 -40.86 3.36
CA GLU A 29 -37.23 -39.46 3.08
C GLU A 29 -36.90 -38.54 4.27
N ALA A 30 -37.19 -38.98 5.50
CA ALA A 30 -36.82 -38.25 6.70
C ALA A 30 -35.30 -38.13 6.86
N ALA A 31 -34.54 -39.18 6.52
CA ALA A 31 -33.08 -39.17 6.54
C ALA A 31 -32.52 -38.19 5.49
N ARG A 32 -33.06 -38.20 4.27
CA ARG A 32 -32.66 -37.26 3.21
C ARG A 32 -32.90 -35.80 3.61
N ARG A 33 -34.07 -35.47 4.13
CA ARG A 33 -34.39 -34.11 4.61
C ARG A 33 -33.47 -33.65 5.74
N ARG A 34 -33.07 -34.56 6.63
CA ARG A 34 -32.11 -34.24 7.70
C ARG A 34 -30.73 -33.91 7.13
N LEU A 35 -30.24 -34.70 6.18
CA LEU A 35 -28.95 -34.45 5.52
C LEU A 35 -28.94 -33.12 4.75
N GLU A 36 -30.04 -32.81 4.05
CA GLU A 36 -30.21 -31.52 3.37
C GLU A 36 -30.24 -30.35 4.37
N GLN A 37 -30.96 -30.50 5.50
CA GLN A 37 -31.00 -29.49 6.56
C GLN A 37 -29.66 -29.30 7.26
N THR A 38 -28.90 -30.37 7.51
CA THR A 38 -27.55 -30.27 8.10
C THR A 38 -26.59 -29.61 7.13
N GLY A 39 -26.63 -29.96 5.84
CA GLY A 39 -25.80 -29.32 4.82
C GLY A 39 -26.13 -27.83 4.64
N ALA A 40 -27.42 -27.47 4.66
CA ALA A 40 -27.85 -26.07 4.61
C ALA A 40 -27.38 -25.28 5.84
N ARG A 41 -27.42 -25.90 7.03
CA ARG A 41 -26.93 -25.28 8.27
C ARG A 41 -25.41 -25.09 8.25
N GLU A 42 -24.65 -26.10 7.83
CA GLU A 42 -23.20 -26.01 7.71
C GLU A 42 -22.78 -24.92 6.70
N ALA A 43 -23.49 -24.82 5.57
CA ALA A 43 -23.27 -23.76 4.60
C ALA A 43 -23.58 -22.37 5.18
N ALA A 44 -24.69 -22.22 5.91
CA ALA A 44 -25.03 -20.95 6.58
C ALA A 44 -23.99 -20.56 7.63
N GLU A 45 -23.49 -21.51 8.42
CA GLU A 45 -22.42 -21.27 9.39
C GLU A 45 -21.10 -20.90 8.71
N ALA A 46 -20.77 -21.51 7.57
CA ALA A 46 -19.59 -21.16 6.79
C ALA A 46 -19.68 -19.74 6.21
N VAL A 47 -20.85 -19.36 5.69
CA VAL A 47 -21.11 -17.99 5.19
C VAL A 47 -21.01 -16.99 6.33
N ALA A 48 -21.61 -17.25 7.49
CA ALA A 48 -21.53 -16.37 8.65
C ALA A 48 -20.09 -16.17 9.14
N ARG A 49 -19.26 -17.22 9.13
CA ARG A 49 -17.82 -17.13 9.43
C ARG A 49 -17.08 -16.26 8.42
N ALA A 50 -17.33 -16.45 7.13
CA ALA A 50 -16.71 -15.66 6.07
C ALA A 50 -17.14 -14.18 6.14
N GLU A 51 -18.41 -13.89 6.42
CA GLU A 51 -18.92 -12.53 6.60
C GLU A 51 -18.26 -11.84 7.80
N ALA A 52 -18.12 -12.54 8.93
CA ALA A 52 -17.42 -12.02 10.11
C ALA A 52 -15.94 -11.70 9.80
N GLU A 53 -15.26 -12.56 9.03
CA GLU A 53 -13.88 -12.32 8.59
C GLU A 53 -13.78 -11.10 7.67
N VAL A 54 -14.68 -10.96 6.69
CA VAL A 54 -14.74 -9.80 5.79
C VAL A 54 -14.97 -8.50 6.56
N ILE A 55 -15.85 -8.51 7.56
CA ILE A 55 -16.08 -7.35 8.42
C ILE A 55 -14.80 -7.01 9.19
N SER A 56 -14.14 -7.99 9.81
CA SER A 56 -12.88 -7.78 10.54
C SER A 56 -11.78 -7.20 9.66
N LEU A 57 -11.61 -7.73 8.44
CA LEU A 57 -10.61 -7.24 7.49
C LEU A 57 -10.90 -5.83 7.01
N ARG A 58 -12.18 -5.48 6.79
CA ARG A 58 -12.58 -4.11 6.42
C ARG A 58 -12.25 -3.12 7.54
N THR A 59 -12.53 -3.46 8.79
CA THR A 59 -12.19 -2.62 9.94
C THR A 59 -10.68 -2.39 10.02
N LYS A 60 -9.88 -3.44 9.94
CA LYS A 60 -8.41 -3.33 9.93
C LYS A 60 -7.90 -2.45 8.79
N LEU A 61 -8.44 -2.63 7.58
CA LEU A 61 -8.04 -1.82 6.43
C LEU A 61 -8.40 -0.33 6.62
N GLN A 62 -9.52 -0.02 7.26
CA GLN A 62 -9.88 1.36 7.59
C GLN A 62 -8.93 1.97 8.63
N GLU A 63 -8.59 1.21 9.69
CA GLU A 63 -7.63 1.63 10.70
C GLU A 63 -6.25 1.92 10.09
N GLU A 64 -5.73 1.01 9.27
CA GLU A 64 -4.46 1.20 8.57
C GLU A 64 -4.48 2.42 7.64
N ARG A 65 -5.59 2.67 6.95
CA ARG A 65 -5.74 3.85 6.09
C ARG A 65 -5.71 5.14 6.91
N HIS A 66 -6.42 5.18 8.03
CA HIS A 66 -6.41 6.34 8.93
C HIS A 66 -5.03 6.58 9.52
N GLU A 67 -4.33 5.53 9.94
CA GLU A 67 -2.96 5.63 10.44
C GLU A 67 -2.00 6.13 9.35
N ASN A 68 -2.10 5.60 8.13
CA ASN A 68 -1.26 6.02 7.02
C ASN A 68 -1.48 7.51 6.67
N GLU A 69 -2.73 7.96 6.69
CA GLU A 69 -3.05 9.36 6.48
C GLU A 69 -2.49 10.25 7.60
N ALA A 70 -2.64 9.86 8.87
CA ALA A 70 -2.07 10.57 10.01
C ALA A 70 -0.54 10.66 9.93
N LEU A 71 0.14 9.57 9.55
CA LEU A 71 1.58 9.55 9.34
C LEU A 71 2.00 10.49 8.20
N ARG A 72 1.28 10.49 7.07
CA ARG A 72 1.53 11.40 5.96
C ARG A 72 1.35 12.86 6.36
N GLN A 73 0.31 13.18 7.15
CA GLN A 73 0.08 14.52 7.69
C GLN A 73 1.23 14.94 8.62
N ARG A 74 1.67 14.05 9.53
CA ARG A 74 2.80 14.33 10.42
C ARG A 74 4.10 14.54 9.66
N LEU A 75 4.35 13.75 8.62
CA LEU A 75 5.50 13.96 7.73
C LEU A 75 5.45 15.32 7.02
N ARG A 76 4.27 15.75 6.54
CA ARG A 76 4.11 17.09 5.95
C ARG A 76 4.40 18.19 6.96
N ALA A 77 3.83 18.12 8.17
CA ALA A 77 4.07 19.12 9.22
C ALA A 77 5.55 19.20 9.65
N LEU A 78 6.20 18.04 9.81
CA LEU A 78 7.63 17.99 10.09
C LEU A 78 8.45 18.55 8.93
N HIS A 79 8.08 18.23 7.70
CA HIS A 79 8.74 18.78 6.52
C HIS A 79 8.61 20.30 6.46
N GLU A 80 7.43 20.85 6.68
CA GLU A 80 7.19 22.30 6.73
C GLU A 80 8.02 22.98 7.83
N THR A 81 8.07 22.38 9.02
CA THR A 81 8.88 22.88 10.14
C THR A 81 10.38 22.86 9.85
N LEU A 82 10.85 21.87 9.08
CA LEU A 82 12.26 21.77 8.70
C LEU A 82 12.60 22.68 7.53
N VAL A 83 11.72 22.82 6.54
CA VAL A 83 11.92 23.71 5.39
C VAL A 83 11.99 25.16 5.83
N SER A 84 11.19 25.58 6.82
CA SER A 84 11.28 26.94 7.38
C SER A 84 12.61 27.23 8.09
N ARG A 85 13.35 26.20 8.50
CA ARG A 85 14.70 26.32 9.10
C ARG A 85 15.84 26.18 8.09
N LEU A 86 15.55 25.70 6.88
CA LEU A 86 16.54 25.47 5.81
C LEU A 86 16.34 26.51 4.72
N THR A 87 16.40 27.80 5.08
CA THR A 87 16.31 28.89 4.10
C THR A 87 17.66 29.09 3.46
N LEU A 88 17.75 28.83 2.15
CA LEU A 88 18.88 29.28 1.36
C LEU A 88 18.81 30.81 1.20
N PRO A 89 19.96 31.48 1.01
CA PRO A 89 19.98 32.92 0.87
C PRO A 89 19.12 33.38 -0.32
N PRO A 90 18.15 34.30 -0.12
CA PRO A 90 17.21 34.72 -1.15
C PRO A 90 17.91 35.38 -2.35
N GLU A 91 19.10 35.95 -2.15
CA GLU A 91 19.95 36.53 -3.20
C GLU A 91 20.38 35.52 -4.27
N TRP A 92 20.31 34.21 -4.00
CA TRP A 92 20.58 33.18 -5.01
C TRP A 92 19.44 33.08 -6.04
N GLY A 93 18.25 33.63 -5.75
CA GLY A 93 17.13 33.73 -6.68
C GLY A 93 16.63 32.38 -7.18
N LEU A 94 16.70 31.34 -6.34
CA LEU A 94 16.30 29.97 -6.67
C LEU A 94 14.79 29.79 -6.58
N SER A 95 14.20 29.14 -7.58
CA SER A 95 12.81 28.68 -7.53
C SER A 95 12.63 27.52 -6.54
N PRO A 96 11.39 27.20 -6.11
CA PRO A 96 11.14 26.10 -5.18
C PRO A 96 11.71 24.74 -5.65
N GLN A 97 11.61 24.45 -6.94
CA GLN A 97 12.16 23.22 -7.53
C GLN A 97 13.69 23.21 -7.53
N GLU A 98 14.34 24.34 -7.81
CA GLU A 98 15.80 24.48 -7.79
C GLU A 98 16.36 24.34 -6.37
N THR A 99 15.71 24.98 -5.39
CA THR A 99 16.02 24.84 -3.96
C THR A 99 15.87 23.39 -3.51
N THR A 100 14.77 22.73 -3.89
CA THR A 100 14.53 21.32 -3.57
C THR A 100 15.62 20.42 -4.13
N LEU A 101 16.02 20.64 -5.38
CA LEU A 101 17.09 19.86 -6.02
C LEU A 101 18.45 20.10 -5.35
N LEU A 102 18.80 21.35 -5.05
CA LEU A 102 20.05 21.67 -4.39
C LEU A 102 20.15 21.06 -2.99
N LEU A 103 19.07 21.16 -2.20
CA LEU A 103 18.98 20.55 -0.88
C LEU A 103 19.02 19.01 -0.94
N ALA A 104 18.44 18.39 -1.97
CA ALA A 104 18.53 16.95 -2.18
C ALA A 104 19.97 16.50 -2.46
N ILE A 105 20.71 17.25 -3.29
CA ILE A 105 22.12 16.96 -3.59
C ILE A 105 22.97 17.17 -2.32
N ARG A 106 22.73 18.25 -1.59
CA ARG A 106 23.37 18.52 -0.29
C ARG A 106 23.16 17.37 0.70
N ARG A 107 21.92 16.86 0.82
CA ARG A 107 21.57 15.74 1.70
C ARG A 107 22.28 14.43 1.31
N ALA A 108 22.54 14.22 0.01
CA ALA A 108 23.37 13.10 -0.43
C ALA A 108 24.85 13.27 -0.03
N GLY A 109 25.29 14.50 0.24
CA GLY A 109 26.62 14.83 0.73
C GLY A 109 27.69 14.42 -0.27
N HIS A 110 28.57 13.50 0.15
CA HIS A 110 29.63 12.98 -0.71
C HIS A 110 29.17 11.87 -1.67
N ARG A 111 27.94 11.36 -1.54
CA ARG A 111 27.39 10.39 -2.49
C ARG A 111 26.83 11.08 -3.73
N VAL A 112 26.84 10.34 -4.84
CA VAL A 112 26.13 10.75 -6.06
C VAL A 112 24.63 10.58 -5.82
N LEU A 113 23.88 11.68 -5.91
CA LEU A 113 22.42 11.66 -5.98
C LEU A 113 22.02 11.15 -7.36
N THR A 114 21.38 9.99 -7.42
CA THR A 114 20.97 9.40 -8.70
C THR A 114 19.84 10.20 -9.35
N LYS A 115 19.71 10.10 -10.68
CA LYS A 115 18.59 10.76 -11.40
C LYS A 115 17.22 10.33 -10.87
N ARG A 116 17.08 9.06 -10.46
CA ARG A 116 15.85 8.53 -9.87
C ARG A 116 15.56 9.16 -8.50
N GLU A 117 16.55 9.26 -7.62
CA GLU A 117 16.40 9.93 -6.32
C GLU A 117 16.07 11.42 -6.50
N ALA A 118 16.73 12.11 -7.44
CA ALA A 118 16.43 13.50 -7.77
C ALA A 118 14.99 13.69 -8.27
N MET A 119 14.49 12.76 -9.07
CA MET A 119 13.12 12.79 -9.58
C MET A 119 12.08 12.58 -8.47
N ILE A 120 12.35 11.65 -7.54
CA ILE A 120 11.51 11.43 -6.35
C ILE A 120 11.51 12.68 -5.46
N ALA A 121 12.65 13.35 -5.31
CA ALA A 121 12.76 14.57 -4.51
C ALA A 121 11.95 15.74 -5.10
N LEU A 122 11.97 15.91 -6.42
CA LEU A 122 11.24 16.97 -7.11
C LEU A 122 9.73 16.72 -7.18
N PHE A 123 9.31 15.45 -7.31
CA PHE A 123 7.92 15.06 -7.48
C PHE A 123 7.55 13.95 -6.46
N PRO A 124 7.42 14.30 -5.17
CA PRO A 124 7.19 13.31 -4.12
C PRO A 124 5.80 12.68 -4.19
N ASN A 125 4.78 13.45 -4.57
CA ASN A 125 3.37 13.03 -4.52
C ASN A 125 2.80 12.57 -5.87
N ASP A 126 3.44 12.95 -6.98
CA ASP A 126 2.92 12.69 -8.32
C ASP A 126 3.92 11.86 -9.13
N PRO A 127 3.62 10.57 -9.39
CA PRO A 127 4.44 9.72 -10.25
C PRO A 127 4.29 10.04 -11.75
N ASP A 128 3.18 10.64 -12.18
CA ASP A 128 2.89 10.93 -13.59
C ASP A 128 3.60 12.22 -14.05
N GLU A 129 3.86 13.16 -13.14
CA GLU A 129 4.70 14.34 -13.40
C GLU A 129 6.21 14.02 -13.51
N ARG A 130 6.61 12.77 -13.26
CA ARG A 130 8.03 12.33 -13.29
C ARG A 130 8.55 12.14 -14.71
N HIS A 131 8.72 13.25 -15.42
CA HIS A 131 9.35 13.22 -16.73
C HIS A 131 10.89 13.16 -16.60
N PRO A 132 11.59 12.23 -17.28
CA PRO A 132 13.05 12.09 -17.20
C PRO A 132 13.84 13.38 -17.54
N GLY A 133 13.26 14.23 -18.40
CA GLY A 133 13.83 15.53 -18.77
C GLY A 133 13.76 16.58 -17.66
N SER A 134 12.82 16.49 -16.73
CA SER A 134 12.55 17.52 -15.71
C SER A 134 13.75 17.75 -14.78
N VAL A 135 14.43 16.67 -14.37
CA VAL A 135 15.63 16.76 -13.52
C VAL A 135 16.76 17.50 -14.26
N SER A 136 17.01 17.14 -15.52
CA SER A 136 18.10 17.73 -16.31
C SER A 136 17.85 19.21 -16.62
N MET A 137 16.61 19.56 -16.95
CA MET A 137 16.19 20.96 -17.17
C MET A 137 16.32 21.78 -15.88
N THR A 138 15.85 21.25 -14.75
CA THR A 138 15.96 21.93 -13.45
C THR A 138 17.41 22.10 -13.03
N MET A 139 18.27 21.10 -13.26
CA MET A 139 19.71 21.19 -13.02
C MET A 139 20.38 22.28 -13.88
N ALA A 140 20.00 22.39 -15.15
CA ALA A 140 20.55 23.42 -16.04
C ALA A 140 20.17 24.83 -15.57
N ARG A 141 18.91 25.04 -15.15
CA ARG A 141 18.48 26.32 -14.60
C ARG A 141 19.15 26.64 -13.26
N LEU A 142 19.26 25.66 -12.36
CA LEU A 142 19.96 25.78 -11.08
C LEU A 142 21.39 26.29 -11.28
N ARG A 143 22.17 25.63 -12.16
CA ARG A 143 23.55 26.06 -12.47
C ARG A 143 23.61 27.49 -13.00
N ARG A 144 22.68 27.86 -13.88
CA ARG A 144 22.60 29.22 -14.44
C ARG A 144 22.28 30.26 -13.36
N ARG A 145 21.37 29.97 -12.44
CA ARG A 145 21.00 30.86 -11.33
C ARG A 145 22.14 31.05 -10.35
N LEU A 146 22.80 29.97 -9.95
CA LEU A 146 23.96 30.04 -9.06
C LEU A 146 25.11 30.84 -9.68
N ALA A 147 25.37 30.64 -10.98
CA ALA A 147 26.38 31.43 -11.70
C ALA A 147 25.99 32.92 -11.78
N ALA A 148 24.72 33.23 -12.05
CA ALA A 148 24.22 34.62 -12.11
C ALA A 148 24.28 35.32 -10.74
N ALA A 149 24.10 34.58 -9.65
CA ALA A 149 24.25 35.07 -8.28
C ALA A 149 25.72 35.19 -7.84
N GLY A 150 26.69 34.84 -8.69
CA GLY A 150 28.12 34.90 -8.37
C GLY A 150 28.58 33.87 -7.34
N VAL A 151 27.77 32.83 -7.08
CA VAL A 151 28.07 31.83 -6.05
C VAL A 151 28.93 30.73 -6.64
N SER A 152 30.11 30.50 -6.05
CA SER A 152 31.03 29.45 -6.50
C SER A 152 30.60 28.07 -5.97
N ILE A 153 29.53 27.51 -6.56
CA ILE A 153 29.03 26.15 -6.29
C ILE A 153 29.23 25.29 -7.54
N ALA A 154 30.15 24.33 -7.44
CA ALA A 154 30.42 23.32 -8.44
C ALA A 154 29.57 22.06 -8.18
N ILE A 155 28.66 21.78 -9.13
CA ILE A 155 27.87 20.54 -9.17
C ILE A 155 28.44 19.64 -10.26
N GLU A 156 29.08 18.55 -9.87
CA GLU A 156 29.65 17.53 -10.73
C GLU A 156 28.54 16.65 -11.34
N THR A 157 28.60 16.46 -12.66
CA THR A 157 27.74 15.48 -13.35
C THR A 157 28.49 14.16 -13.42
N HIS A 158 27.94 13.10 -12.84
CA HIS A 158 28.42 11.75 -13.04
C HIS A 158 27.56 11.08 -14.13
N GLU A 159 28.16 10.88 -15.31
CA GLU A 159 27.46 10.33 -16.47
C GLU A 159 26.69 9.06 -16.13
N ARG A 160 25.46 8.97 -16.64
CA ARG A 160 24.51 7.85 -16.43
C ARG A 160 24.15 7.54 -14.97
N ARG A 161 24.67 8.28 -13.97
CA ARG A 161 24.34 8.10 -12.55
C ARG A 161 23.53 9.25 -12.00
N GLY A 162 24.07 10.47 -12.03
CA GLY A 162 23.40 11.64 -11.46
C GLY A 162 24.36 12.77 -11.11
N TYR A 163 24.19 13.36 -9.94
CA TYR A 163 24.83 14.64 -9.58
C TYR A 163 25.43 14.59 -8.18
N ARG A 164 26.49 15.37 -7.97
CA ARG A 164 27.18 15.48 -6.69
C ARG A 164 27.72 16.90 -6.51
N LEU A 165 27.77 17.39 -5.28
CA LEU A 165 28.50 18.62 -4.96
C LEU A 165 29.98 18.31 -4.76
N SER A 166 30.86 19.19 -5.26
CA SER A 166 32.26 19.13 -4.84
C SER A 166 32.35 19.35 -3.32
N PRO A 167 33.37 18.82 -2.62
CA PRO A 167 33.50 19.01 -1.17
C PRO A 167 33.49 20.47 -0.73
N SER A 168 34.15 21.37 -1.49
CA SER A 168 34.15 22.81 -1.23
C SER A 168 32.75 23.42 -1.38
N SER A 169 32.02 23.02 -2.43
CA SER A 169 30.66 23.53 -2.68
C SER A 169 29.66 23.03 -1.64
N LEU A 170 29.85 21.82 -1.13
CA LEU A 170 29.04 21.28 -0.05
C LEU A 170 29.16 22.15 1.21
N ALA A 171 30.39 22.54 1.58
CA ALA A 171 30.63 23.43 2.71
C ALA A 171 29.97 24.82 2.53
N VAL A 172 30.02 25.39 1.32
CA VAL A 172 29.34 26.66 1.00
C VAL A 172 27.83 26.54 1.20
N VAL A 173 27.22 25.46 0.69
CA VAL A 173 25.79 25.21 0.85
C VAL A 173 25.43 24.95 2.32
N ASP A 174 26.26 24.23 3.07
CA ASP A 174 26.05 23.97 4.50
C ASP A 174 26.08 25.25 5.34
N ALA A 175 27.02 26.15 5.07
CA ALA A 175 27.11 27.45 5.72
C ALA A 175 25.90 28.34 5.40
N ALA A 176 25.47 28.33 4.13
CA ALA A 176 24.31 29.07 3.66
C ALA A 176 23.01 28.58 4.32
N VAL A 177 22.85 27.26 4.46
CA VAL A 177 21.67 26.65 5.11
C VAL A 177 21.66 26.84 6.62
N SER A 178 22.83 26.88 7.26
CA SER A 178 22.95 27.03 8.71
C SER A 178 22.90 28.50 9.17
N GLY A 179 22.66 29.44 8.24
CA GLY A 179 22.61 30.89 8.54
C GLY A 179 23.96 31.47 8.99
N THR A 180 25.06 30.79 8.69
CA THR A 180 26.43 31.18 9.08
C THR A 180 27.19 31.87 7.94
N ALA A 181 26.55 32.06 6.78
CA ALA A 181 27.10 32.86 5.69
C ALA A 181 27.06 34.34 6.07
N ALA A 182 28.23 34.88 6.41
CA ALA A 182 28.53 36.30 6.50
C ALA A 182 28.90 36.87 5.11
#